data_AF-A0AAN0JZK3-F1
#
_entry.id   AF-A0AAN0JZK3-F1
#
_cell.length_a   1.000
_cell.length_b   1.000
_cell.length_c   1.000
_cell.angle_alpha   90.00
_cell.angle_beta   90.00
_cell.angle_gamma   90.00
#
_symmetry.space_group_name_H-M   'P 1'
#
loop_
_entity.id
_entity.type
_entity.pdbx_description
1 polymer ?
#
loop_
_entity_poly.entity_id
_entity_poly.type
_entity_poly.pdbx_seq_one_letter_code
_entity_poly.pdbx_strand_id
1 'polypeptide(L)'
;MPALLPLKDPDTIKLNTSPLLFHFNSAVPMGFFCAVIVHLLSVFWKIFIEEGSFSNFCTLQRQILKGRYLKIALVERLNCIEIYCDEAQHRLKAKTELVNAIDSVMEVLKLSEKPSLVFYCPCKKEGEHVATVDVKERDNSSIDCVLHSSLELSDEKYDDYFSWFFTQRDYPNVSVVDETDGPDSMQCAKVDIVPSLVAVPPTKRVRADEEEVEKLKVQISDKEEQIAKLIKKEVQKDATTHDIRKHKNFILRSLQNIVKEWKTLGDLLGIEKRVLDQIECDHGSANLCRINMISHWLEGGAASLESLIEALEILGRNDIIATLKNKENWQ
;
A
#
# COMPACT_ATOMS: atom_id res chain seq x y z
N MET A 1 -10.84 -39.56 -7.15
CA MET A 1 -10.06 -39.62 -5.90
C MET A 1 -8.66 -39.11 -6.20
N PRO A 2 -8.17 -38.06 -5.50
CA PRO A 2 -6.85 -37.50 -5.75
C PRO A 2 -5.71 -38.54 -5.64
N ALA A 3 -5.86 -39.54 -4.76
CA ALA A 3 -4.89 -40.63 -4.56
C ALA A 3 -4.68 -41.58 -5.77
N LEU A 4 -5.51 -41.50 -6.81
CA LEU A 4 -5.39 -42.33 -8.02
C LEU A 4 -4.78 -41.58 -9.21
N LEU A 5 -4.42 -40.32 -9.00
CA LEU A 5 -3.82 -39.48 -10.03
C LEU A 5 -2.32 -39.79 -10.14
N PRO A 6 -1.68 -39.47 -11.28
CA PRO A 6 -0.22 -39.56 -11.37
C PRO A 6 0.45 -38.64 -10.36
N LEU A 7 1.69 -38.95 -9.99
CA LEU A 7 2.56 -38.02 -9.26
C LEU A 7 3.23 -37.07 -10.24
N LYS A 8 3.37 -35.81 -9.84
CA LYS A 8 4.19 -34.82 -10.54
C LYS A 8 5.41 -34.52 -9.70
N ASP A 9 6.56 -34.37 -10.35
CA ASP A 9 7.75 -33.88 -9.67
C ASP A 9 7.48 -32.47 -9.11
N PRO A 10 7.51 -32.27 -7.78
CA PRO A 10 7.23 -30.98 -7.15
C PRO A 10 8.11 -29.84 -7.69
N ASP A 11 9.35 -30.15 -8.11
CA ASP A 11 10.30 -29.13 -8.55
C ASP A 11 10.02 -28.64 -9.98
N THR A 12 9.14 -29.33 -10.70
CA THR A 12 8.67 -28.91 -12.03
C THR A 12 7.49 -27.94 -11.97
N ILE A 13 6.91 -27.72 -10.78
CA ILE A 13 5.78 -26.83 -10.57
C ILE A 13 6.31 -25.41 -10.42
N LYS A 14 6.14 -24.57 -11.45
CA LYS A 14 6.57 -23.17 -11.44
C LYS A 14 5.38 -22.28 -11.08
N LEU A 15 5.29 -21.91 -9.82
CA LEU A 15 4.31 -20.93 -9.34
C LEU A 15 5.04 -19.62 -9.01
N ASN A 16 4.46 -18.50 -9.43
CA ASN A 16 5.13 -17.19 -9.42
C ASN A 16 5.09 -16.49 -8.04
N THR A 17 4.49 -17.13 -7.03
CA THR A 17 4.30 -16.53 -5.70
C THR A 17 5.01 -17.35 -4.62
N SER A 18 5.45 -16.67 -3.55
CA SER A 18 6.02 -17.37 -2.40
C SER A 18 4.91 -18.15 -1.69
N PRO A 19 5.09 -19.47 -1.46
CA PRO A 19 4.08 -20.25 -0.77
C PRO A 19 4.13 -20.00 0.73
N LEU A 20 2.96 -20.10 1.38
CA LEU A 20 2.89 -20.39 2.81
C LEU A 20 2.99 -21.91 3.01
N LEU A 21 3.69 -22.35 4.04
CA LEU A 21 3.96 -23.75 4.29
C LEU A 21 3.24 -24.21 5.56
N PHE A 22 2.55 -25.35 5.46
CA PHE A 22 2.11 -26.13 6.61
C PHE A 22 3.17 -27.21 6.87
N HIS A 23 4.12 -26.91 7.75
CA HIS A 23 5.28 -27.76 8.03
C HIS A 23 5.00 -28.74 9.17
N PHE A 24 5.31 -30.01 8.93
CA PHE A 24 5.19 -31.11 9.89
C PHE A 24 6.60 -31.46 10.41
N ASN A 25 6.74 -31.84 11.69
CA ASN A 25 8.07 -32.26 12.18
C ASN A 25 8.50 -33.61 11.59
N SER A 26 7.55 -34.40 11.07
CA SER A 26 7.78 -35.64 10.33
C SER A 26 7.24 -35.53 8.91
N ALA A 27 7.39 -36.61 8.14
CA ALA A 27 6.77 -36.69 6.82
C ALA A 27 5.24 -36.48 6.91
N VAL A 28 4.67 -35.84 5.87
CA VAL A 28 3.22 -35.67 5.75
C VAL A 28 2.56 -37.05 5.81
N PRO A 29 1.57 -37.27 6.70
CA PRO A 29 0.96 -38.58 6.84
C PRO A 29 0.30 -39.03 5.52
N MET A 30 0.46 -40.30 5.18
CA MET A 30 -0.04 -40.86 3.93
C MET A 30 -1.56 -40.61 3.80
N GLY A 31 -1.97 -40.02 2.68
CA GLY A 31 -3.38 -39.73 2.39
C GLY A 31 -3.92 -38.47 3.09
N PHE A 32 -3.13 -37.79 3.93
CA PHE A 32 -3.52 -36.56 4.60
C PHE A 32 -3.84 -35.45 3.59
N PHE A 33 -2.95 -35.22 2.61
CA PHE A 33 -3.19 -34.25 1.55
C PHE A 33 -4.50 -34.51 0.80
N CYS A 34 -4.74 -35.77 0.42
CA CYS A 34 -5.98 -36.17 -0.24
C CYS A 34 -7.22 -35.90 0.64
N ALA A 35 -7.15 -36.17 1.94
CA ALA A 35 -8.23 -35.89 2.87
C ALA A 35 -8.52 -34.39 3.00
N VAL A 36 -7.49 -33.55 3.02
CA VAL A 36 -7.63 -32.08 3.00
C VAL A 36 -8.31 -31.62 1.71
N ILE A 37 -7.91 -32.12 0.54
CA ILE A 37 -8.57 -31.79 -0.73
C ILE A 37 -10.05 -32.20 -0.70
N VAL A 38 -10.36 -33.41 -0.25
CA VAL A 38 -11.76 -33.89 -0.16
C VAL A 38 -12.58 -33.02 0.79
N HIS A 39 -12.00 -32.63 1.93
CA HIS A 39 -12.67 -31.73 2.86
C HIS A 39 -12.95 -30.38 2.20
N LEU A 40 -11.97 -29.75 1.54
CA LEU A 40 -12.17 -28.47 0.83
C LEU A 40 -13.27 -28.55 -0.24
N LEU A 41 -13.29 -29.64 -1.02
CA LEU A 41 -14.33 -29.88 -2.03
C LEU A 41 -15.73 -30.00 -1.41
N SER A 42 -15.84 -30.50 -0.17
CA SER A 42 -17.11 -30.54 0.56
C SER A 42 -17.59 -29.16 1.01
N VAL A 43 -16.68 -28.19 1.17
CA VAL A 43 -16.97 -26.81 1.62
C VAL A 43 -16.90 -25.79 0.48
N PHE A 44 -17.49 -26.14 -0.66
CA PHE A 44 -17.71 -25.26 -1.84
C PHE A 44 -16.48 -24.91 -2.68
N TRP A 45 -15.34 -25.57 -2.46
CA TRP A 45 -14.25 -25.51 -3.43
C TRP A 45 -14.53 -26.42 -4.63
N LYS A 46 -13.95 -26.06 -5.78
CA LYS A 46 -14.02 -26.84 -7.02
C LYS A 46 -12.63 -27.02 -7.56
N ILE A 47 -12.38 -28.17 -8.18
CA ILE A 47 -11.12 -28.41 -8.89
C ILE A 47 -11.04 -27.46 -10.09
N PHE A 48 -9.90 -26.80 -10.25
CA PHE A 48 -9.58 -25.95 -11.38
C PHE A 48 -8.50 -26.64 -12.21
N ILE A 49 -8.79 -26.94 -13.49
CA ILE A 49 -7.98 -27.85 -14.31
C ILE A 49 -7.28 -27.07 -15.43
N GLU A 50 -6.45 -26.09 -15.07
CA GLU A 50 -5.64 -25.36 -16.06
C GLU A 50 -4.28 -26.06 -16.27
N GLU A 51 -3.68 -26.65 -15.22
CA GLU A 51 -2.38 -27.34 -15.29
C GLU A 51 -2.45 -28.87 -15.04
N GLY A 52 -3.66 -29.44 -15.01
CA GLY A 52 -3.91 -30.82 -14.60
C GLY A 52 -3.99 -31.01 -13.08
N SER A 53 -4.37 -32.20 -12.63
CA SER A 53 -4.41 -32.56 -11.19
C SER A 53 -3.60 -33.84 -10.97
N PHE A 54 -2.83 -33.87 -9.89
CA PHE A 54 -1.93 -34.96 -9.51
C PHE A 54 -2.21 -35.38 -8.07
N SER A 55 -1.68 -36.52 -7.63
CA SER A 55 -1.91 -36.97 -6.25
C SER A 55 -1.29 -36.04 -5.21
N ASN A 56 -0.21 -35.35 -5.58
CA ASN A 56 0.53 -34.41 -4.74
C ASN A 56 0.39 -32.95 -5.20
N PHE A 57 -0.50 -32.66 -6.15
CA PHE A 57 -0.75 -31.29 -6.64
C PHE A 57 -2.20 -31.10 -7.03
N CYS A 58 -2.84 -30.07 -6.51
CA CYS A 58 -4.20 -29.72 -6.90
C CYS A 58 -4.42 -28.22 -6.91
N THR A 59 -4.98 -27.71 -8.00
CA THR A 59 -5.47 -26.34 -8.09
C THR A 59 -6.95 -26.31 -7.78
N LEU A 60 -7.35 -25.45 -6.85
CA LEU A 60 -8.72 -25.30 -6.40
C LEU A 60 -9.19 -23.88 -6.63
N GLN A 61 -10.48 -23.73 -6.92
CA GLN A 61 -11.14 -22.44 -6.99
C GLN A 61 -12.42 -22.40 -6.17
N ARG A 62 -12.70 -21.24 -5.58
CA ARG A 62 -13.94 -20.98 -4.84
C ARG A 62 -14.53 -19.65 -5.27
N GLN A 63 -15.84 -19.62 -5.51
CA GLN A 63 -16.53 -18.37 -5.82
C GLN A 63 -16.67 -17.53 -4.55
N ILE A 64 -16.22 -16.27 -4.58
CA ILE A 64 -16.37 -15.33 -3.46
C ILE A 64 -17.55 -14.39 -3.69
N LEU A 65 -17.62 -13.77 -4.87
CA LEU A 65 -18.67 -12.82 -5.30
C LEU A 65 -19.09 -13.15 -6.73
N LYS A 66 -20.20 -12.58 -7.21
CA LYS A 66 -20.63 -12.76 -8.61
C LYS A 66 -19.47 -12.42 -9.56
N GLY A 67 -19.00 -13.43 -10.30
CA GLY A 67 -17.89 -13.30 -11.24
C GLY A 67 -16.47 -13.29 -10.66
N ARG A 68 -16.28 -13.29 -9.33
CA ARG A 68 -14.94 -13.32 -8.71
C ARG A 68 -14.66 -14.66 -8.05
N TYR A 69 -13.48 -15.20 -8.34
CA TYR A 69 -13.03 -16.49 -7.86
C TYR A 69 -11.73 -16.35 -7.08
N LEU A 70 -11.67 -17.03 -5.93
CA LEU A 70 -10.43 -17.34 -5.25
C LEU A 70 -9.80 -18.53 -5.96
N LYS A 71 -8.53 -18.42 -6.36
CA LYS A 71 -7.74 -19.56 -6.83
C LYS A 71 -6.60 -19.83 -5.87
N ILE A 72 -6.38 -21.10 -5.56
CA ILE A 72 -5.23 -21.57 -4.81
C ILE A 72 -4.63 -22.78 -5.51
N ALA A 73 -3.32 -22.97 -5.36
CA ALA A 73 -2.66 -24.23 -5.68
C ALA A 73 -2.10 -24.84 -4.41
N LEU A 74 -2.25 -26.15 -4.27
CA LEU A 74 -1.77 -26.93 -3.14
C LEU A 74 -0.77 -27.97 -3.65
N VAL A 75 0.38 -28.05 -2.97
CA VAL A 75 1.46 -28.98 -3.32
C VAL A 75 1.87 -29.76 -2.08
N GLU A 76 1.84 -31.08 -2.16
CA GLU A 76 2.38 -31.96 -1.13
C GLU A 76 3.87 -32.20 -1.39
N ARG A 77 4.70 -31.88 -0.39
CA ARG A 77 6.10 -32.26 -0.30
C ARG A 77 6.30 -33.23 0.86
N LEU A 78 7.54 -33.69 1.05
CA LEU A 78 7.87 -34.70 2.04
C LEU A 78 7.41 -34.32 3.45
N ASN A 79 7.70 -33.09 3.91
CA ASN A 79 7.44 -32.61 5.27
C ASN A 79 6.54 -31.37 5.32
N CYS A 80 5.95 -30.96 4.20
CA CYS A 80 5.06 -29.81 4.19
C CYS A 80 3.98 -29.90 3.11
N ILE A 81 2.93 -29.12 3.32
CA ILE A 81 1.96 -28.77 2.27
C ILE A 81 2.16 -27.28 1.96
N GLU A 82 2.48 -26.99 0.70
CA GLU A 82 2.60 -25.63 0.19
C GLU A 82 1.23 -25.13 -0.25
N ILE A 83 0.88 -23.90 0.12
CA ILE A 83 -0.26 -23.18 -0.46
C ILE A 83 0.24 -21.95 -1.22
N TYR A 84 -0.20 -21.85 -2.47
CA TYR A 84 0.02 -20.70 -3.34
C TYR A 84 -1.30 -19.99 -3.58
N CYS A 85 -1.24 -18.66 -3.58
CA CYS A 85 -2.38 -17.81 -3.90
C CYS A 85 -1.87 -16.52 -4.54
N ASP A 86 -2.22 -16.33 -5.81
CA ASP A 86 -1.71 -15.22 -6.64
C ASP A 86 -2.23 -13.86 -6.15
N GLU A 87 -3.47 -13.83 -5.67
CA GLU A 87 -4.10 -12.59 -5.23
C GLU A 87 -3.85 -12.36 -3.74
N ALA A 88 -2.93 -11.45 -3.42
CA ALA A 88 -2.56 -11.12 -2.04
C ALA A 88 -3.77 -10.78 -1.14
N GLN A 89 -4.76 -10.07 -1.68
CA GLN A 89 -6.01 -9.74 -0.99
C GLN A 89 -6.82 -10.94 -0.50
N HIS A 90 -6.59 -12.13 -1.08
CA HIS A 90 -7.32 -13.35 -0.73
C HIS A 90 -6.50 -14.34 0.11
N ARG A 91 -5.21 -14.10 0.31
CA ARG A 91 -4.30 -15.00 1.03
C ARG A 91 -4.75 -15.30 2.46
N LEU A 92 -5.16 -14.28 3.22
CA LEU A 92 -5.69 -14.49 4.57
C LEU A 92 -6.92 -15.42 4.56
N LYS A 93 -7.84 -15.21 3.62
CA LYS A 93 -9.04 -16.04 3.51
C LYS A 93 -8.68 -17.47 3.11
N ALA A 94 -7.82 -17.63 2.11
CA ALA A 94 -7.31 -18.93 1.67
C ALA A 94 -6.64 -19.70 2.82
N LYS A 95 -5.77 -19.02 3.58
CA LYS A 95 -5.13 -19.58 4.78
C LYS A 95 -6.16 -20.03 5.81
N THR A 96 -7.09 -19.16 6.19
CA THR A 96 -8.09 -19.49 7.23
C THR A 96 -8.94 -20.69 6.84
N GLU A 97 -9.37 -20.78 5.58
CA GLU A 97 -10.14 -21.92 5.10
C GLU A 97 -9.31 -23.22 5.08
N LEU A 98 -8.05 -23.14 4.69
CA LEU A 98 -7.15 -24.30 4.69
C LEU A 98 -6.80 -24.75 6.12
N VAL A 99 -6.58 -23.83 7.05
CA VAL A 99 -6.37 -24.13 8.48
C VAL A 99 -7.56 -24.90 9.03
N ASN A 100 -8.79 -24.43 8.76
CA ASN A 100 -10.01 -25.12 9.20
C ASN A 100 -10.14 -26.52 8.58
N ALA A 101 -9.78 -26.69 7.31
CA ALA A 101 -9.80 -27.98 6.65
C ALA A 101 -8.76 -28.94 7.25
N ILE A 102 -7.54 -28.47 7.50
CA ILE A 102 -6.48 -29.22 8.16
C ILE A 102 -6.90 -29.62 9.56
N ASP A 103 -7.41 -28.70 10.38
CA ASP A 103 -7.87 -28.98 11.75
C ASP A 103 -8.97 -30.04 11.76
N SER A 104 -9.93 -29.95 10.84
CA SER A 104 -11.00 -30.95 10.70
C SER A 104 -10.45 -32.34 10.32
N VAL A 105 -9.49 -32.40 9.40
CA VAL A 105 -8.87 -33.68 8.99
C VAL A 105 -8.00 -34.26 10.10
N MET A 106 -7.25 -33.42 10.82
CA MET A 106 -6.44 -33.80 11.99
C MET A 106 -7.29 -34.44 13.08
N GLU A 107 -8.46 -33.87 13.37
CA GLU A 107 -9.42 -34.41 14.34
C GLU A 107 -9.93 -35.79 13.92
N VAL A 108 -10.34 -35.93 12.65
CA VAL A 108 -10.83 -37.20 12.10
C VAL A 108 -9.75 -38.29 12.12
N LEU A 109 -8.51 -37.93 11.78
CA LEU A 109 -7.38 -38.85 11.74
C LEU A 109 -6.69 -39.05 13.10
N LYS A 110 -7.13 -38.32 14.14
CA LYS A 110 -6.59 -38.37 15.52
C LYS A 110 -5.08 -38.12 15.57
N LEU A 111 -4.60 -37.18 14.75
CA LEU A 111 -3.21 -36.78 14.74
C LEU A 111 -2.96 -35.78 15.88
N SER A 112 -1.92 -35.99 16.68
CA SER A 112 -1.64 -35.18 17.87
C SER A 112 -0.81 -33.92 17.58
N GLU A 113 -0.09 -33.89 16.45
CA GLU A 113 0.88 -32.84 16.16
C GLU A 113 0.38 -31.92 15.04
N LYS A 114 0.07 -30.67 15.38
CA LYS A 114 -0.42 -29.68 14.42
C LYS A 114 0.74 -29.14 13.57
N PRO A 115 0.59 -29.04 12.24
CA PRO A 115 1.60 -28.42 11.40
C PRO A 115 1.79 -26.95 11.76
N SER A 116 3.04 -26.50 11.75
CA SER A 116 3.42 -25.11 11.96
C SER A 116 3.31 -24.31 10.67
N LEU A 117 2.87 -23.06 10.78
CA LEU A 117 2.82 -22.12 9.65
C LEU A 117 4.20 -21.46 9.49
N VAL A 118 4.84 -21.68 8.36
CA VAL A 118 6.21 -21.22 8.10
C VAL A 118 6.38 -20.77 6.64
N PHE A 119 7.50 -20.11 6.35
CA PHE A 119 7.93 -19.76 4.99
C PHE A 119 9.29 -20.38 4.67
N TYR A 120 9.68 -20.42 3.41
CA TYR A 120 11.06 -20.68 3.04
C TYR A 120 11.98 -19.54 3.52
N CYS A 121 13.11 -19.85 4.16
CA CYS A 121 14.02 -18.79 4.62
C CYS A 121 14.62 -18.03 3.43
N PRO A 122 14.54 -16.68 3.42
CA PRO A 122 15.18 -15.86 2.39
C PRO A 122 16.70 -15.67 2.60
N CYS A 123 17.26 -16.16 3.71
CA CYS A 123 18.60 -15.88 4.18
C CYS A 123 19.76 -16.42 3.33
N LYS A 124 19.60 -17.49 2.52
CA LYS A 124 20.58 -17.89 1.47
C LYS A 124 20.09 -19.06 0.58
N LYS A 125 20.82 -19.24 -0.53
CA LYS A 125 20.47 -19.84 -1.84
C LYS A 125 20.00 -21.31 -1.92
N GLU A 126 19.97 -22.08 -0.83
CA GLU A 126 19.65 -23.52 -0.93
C GLU A 126 18.28 -23.91 -0.34
N GLY A 127 17.49 -22.98 0.21
CA GLY A 127 16.06 -23.19 0.45
C GLY A 127 15.67 -24.31 1.44
N GLU A 128 16.65 -24.97 2.07
CA GLU A 128 16.40 -26.20 2.85
C GLU A 128 15.80 -25.98 4.25
N HIS A 129 15.77 -24.74 4.76
CA HIS A 129 15.20 -24.48 6.07
C HIS A 129 14.11 -23.42 6.05
N VAL A 130 13.22 -23.57 7.03
CA VAL A 130 12.02 -22.77 7.16
C VAL A 130 12.24 -21.60 8.13
N ALA A 131 11.55 -20.50 7.88
CA ALA A 131 11.45 -19.36 8.77
C ALA A 131 10.08 -19.38 9.45
N THR A 132 10.08 -19.25 10.78
CA THR A 132 8.85 -19.22 11.58
C THR A 132 8.31 -17.81 11.62
N VAL A 133 6.99 -17.69 11.66
CA VAL A 133 6.32 -16.40 11.81
C VAL A 133 5.89 -16.25 13.27
N ASP A 134 6.47 -15.30 13.98
CA ASP A 134 5.97 -14.87 15.28
C ASP A 134 4.90 -13.81 15.04
N VAL A 135 3.64 -14.24 14.96
CA VAL A 135 2.50 -13.35 14.73
C VAL A 135 2.09 -12.73 16.06
N LYS A 136 2.54 -11.51 16.31
CA LYS A 136 2.06 -10.65 17.41
C LYS A 136 1.02 -9.66 16.86
N GLU A 137 0.81 -8.55 17.57
CA GLU A 137 0.29 -7.34 16.92
C GLU A 137 1.14 -7.04 15.67
N ARG A 138 0.50 -6.53 14.61
CA ARG A 138 1.11 -6.37 13.28
C ARG A 138 2.50 -5.75 13.33
N ASP A 139 2.68 -4.76 14.20
CA ASP A 139 3.89 -3.93 14.30
C ASP A 139 5.07 -4.63 15.00
N ASN A 140 4.83 -5.79 15.61
CA ASN A 140 5.81 -6.61 16.32
C ASN A 140 5.94 -8.02 15.74
N SER A 141 5.36 -8.27 14.57
CA SER A 141 5.46 -9.57 13.92
C SER A 141 6.80 -9.70 13.21
N SER A 142 7.56 -10.73 13.56
CA SER A 142 8.87 -11.01 12.94
C SER A 142 8.81 -12.32 12.18
N ILE A 143 9.64 -12.39 11.14
CA ILE A 143 9.96 -13.64 10.46
C ILE A 143 11.34 -14.04 10.96
N ASP A 144 11.35 -15.05 11.81
CA ASP A 144 12.55 -15.50 12.49
C ASP A 144 13.15 -16.68 11.74
N CYS A 145 14.43 -16.56 11.43
CA CYS A 145 15.22 -17.64 10.88
C CYS A 145 15.88 -18.40 12.03
N VAL A 146 15.84 -19.74 11.96
CA VAL A 146 16.52 -20.59 12.96
C VAL A 146 18.03 -20.30 13.03
N LEU A 147 18.64 -19.83 11.93
CA LEU A 147 20.06 -19.47 11.84
C LEU A 147 20.35 -18.00 12.15
N HIS A 148 19.36 -17.11 12.03
CA HIS A 148 19.50 -15.68 12.23
C HIS A 148 18.32 -15.14 13.02
N SER A 149 18.58 -14.63 14.22
CA SER A 149 17.59 -14.14 15.19
C SER A 149 16.76 -12.92 14.73
N SER A 150 16.94 -12.46 13.49
CA SER A 150 16.04 -11.56 12.76
C SER A 150 16.49 -11.49 11.30
N LEU A 151 15.54 -11.48 10.37
CA LEU A 151 15.79 -11.27 8.94
C LEU A 151 15.43 -9.85 8.53
N GLU A 152 16.38 -9.13 7.94
CA GLU A 152 16.09 -7.92 7.19
C GLU A 152 15.48 -8.31 5.83
N LEU A 153 14.15 -8.17 5.71
CA LEU A 153 13.44 -8.39 4.46
C LEU A 153 13.32 -7.07 3.69
N SER A 154 13.29 -7.15 2.36
CA SER A 154 12.83 -6.03 1.55
C SER A 154 11.33 -5.81 1.78
N ASP A 155 10.86 -4.57 1.64
CA ASP A 155 9.44 -4.21 1.80
C ASP A 155 8.53 -5.10 0.93
N GLU A 156 8.93 -5.38 -0.30
CA GLU A 156 8.16 -6.24 -1.22
C GLU A 156 8.01 -7.68 -0.70
N LYS A 157 9.06 -8.25 -0.08
CA LYS A 157 8.98 -9.59 0.52
C LYS A 157 8.23 -9.58 1.85
N TYR A 158 8.38 -8.50 2.61
CA TYR A 158 7.63 -8.29 3.84
C TYR A 158 6.13 -8.29 3.52
N ASP A 159 5.68 -7.45 2.59
CA ASP A 159 4.29 -7.37 2.17
C ASP A 159 3.77 -8.71 1.61
N ASP A 160 4.59 -9.40 0.81
CA ASP A 160 4.25 -10.72 0.27
C ASP A 160 3.99 -11.74 1.40
N TYR A 161 4.84 -11.82 2.42
CA TYR A 161 4.70 -12.81 3.49
C TYR A 161 3.58 -12.42 4.45
N PHE A 162 3.49 -11.15 4.84
CA PHE A 162 2.51 -10.68 5.82
C PHE A 162 1.09 -10.56 5.26
N SER A 163 0.91 -10.53 3.94
CA SER A 163 -0.43 -10.63 3.31
C SER A 163 -1.16 -11.96 3.63
N TRP A 164 -0.43 -12.99 4.07
CA TRP A 164 -1.05 -14.23 4.58
C TRP A 164 -1.67 -14.06 5.98
N PHE A 165 -1.28 -13.03 6.72
CA PHE A 165 -1.66 -12.83 8.14
C PHE A 165 -2.57 -11.64 8.37
N PHE A 166 -2.50 -10.61 7.51
CA PHE A 166 -3.27 -9.38 7.68
C PHE A 166 -4.03 -9.00 6.41
N THR A 167 -5.18 -8.35 6.56
CA THR A 167 -5.92 -7.75 5.43
C THR A 167 -5.41 -6.35 5.12
N GLN A 168 -5.76 -5.84 3.92
CA GLN A 168 -5.54 -4.43 3.58
C GLN A 168 -6.29 -3.45 4.51
N ARG A 169 -7.38 -3.87 5.17
CA ARG A 169 -8.13 -3.02 6.12
C ARG A 169 -7.46 -2.93 7.49
N ASP A 170 -6.58 -3.87 7.80
CA ASP A 170 -5.76 -3.85 9.02
C ASP A 170 -4.55 -2.91 8.85
N TYR A 171 -4.39 -2.28 7.69
CA TYR A 171 -3.50 -1.11 7.52
C TYR A 171 -4.23 0.14 8.01
N PRO A 172 -3.60 0.99 8.84
CA PRO A 172 -4.20 2.26 9.23
C PRO A 172 -4.55 3.05 7.96
N ASN A 173 -5.86 3.20 7.75
CA ASN A 173 -6.57 3.96 6.72
C ASN A 173 -5.73 4.44 5.51
N VAL A 174 -5.69 3.63 4.46
CA VAL A 174 -5.79 4.21 3.11
C VAL A 174 -7.28 4.34 2.84
N SER A 175 -7.79 5.56 2.81
CA SER A 175 -9.17 5.82 2.41
C SER A 175 -9.41 5.23 1.03
N VAL A 176 -10.20 4.16 0.96
CA VAL A 176 -10.78 3.69 -0.29
C VAL A 176 -11.73 4.81 -0.73
N VAL A 177 -11.30 5.58 -1.72
CA VAL A 177 -12.16 6.54 -2.39
C VAL A 177 -13.20 5.72 -3.15
N ASP A 178 -14.43 5.71 -2.63
CA ASP A 178 -15.59 5.15 -3.30
C ASP A 178 -15.96 6.12 -4.43
N GLU A 179 -15.56 5.79 -5.66
CA GLU A 179 -16.01 6.48 -6.86
C GLU A 179 -17.44 6.02 -7.18
N THR A 180 -18.44 6.74 -6.70
CA THR A 180 -19.75 6.80 -7.38
C THR A 180 -20.42 8.15 -7.22
N ASP A 181 -20.85 8.63 -8.39
CA ASP A 181 -21.97 9.54 -8.68
C ASP A 181 -21.71 11.06 -8.66
N GLY A 182 -21.57 11.59 -9.89
CA GLY A 182 -21.72 13.00 -10.22
C GLY A 182 -23.20 13.45 -10.32
N PRO A 183 -23.48 14.48 -11.12
CA PRO A 183 -23.58 15.86 -10.63
C PRO A 183 -25.02 16.35 -10.66
N ASP A 184 -25.39 17.25 -9.75
CA ASP A 184 -26.62 18.02 -9.97
C ASP A 184 -26.63 19.43 -9.37
N SER A 185 -27.15 20.33 -10.19
CA SER A 185 -27.92 21.53 -9.86
C SER A 185 -27.23 22.79 -9.32
N MET A 186 -26.96 23.69 -10.26
CA MET A 186 -27.05 25.14 -10.09
C MET A 186 -28.43 25.56 -9.52
N GLN A 187 -28.44 26.45 -8.52
CA GLN A 187 -29.19 27.71 -8.55
C GLN A 187 -28.88 28.53 -7.28
N CYS A 188 -28.45 29.79 -7.46
CA CYS A 188 -28.50 30.79 -6.40
C CYS A 188 -29.00 32.12 -6.97
N ALA A 189 -29.77 32.79 -6.12
CA ALA A 189 -30.76 33.79 -6.41
C ALA A 189 -30.21 35.14 -6.92
N LYS A 190 -31.03 35.81 -7.73
CA LYS A 190 -30.95 37.25 -7.99
C LYS A 190 -31.39 38.02 -6.74
N VAL A 191 -30.63 39.05 -6.36
CA VAL A 191 -31.09 40.12 -5.48
C VAL A 191 -30.74 41.44 -6.15
N ASP A 192 -31.77 42.19 -6.53
CA ASP A 192 -31.68 43.56 -7.04
C ASP A 192 -31.42 44.53 -5.89
N ILE A 193 -30.41 45.41 -6.02
CA ILE A 193 -30.26 46.59 -5.16
C ILE A 193 -30.04 47.81 -6.06
N VAL A 194 -30.98 48.75 -5.95
CA VAL A 194 -30.98 50.11 -6.51
C VAL A 194 -30.16 51.03 -5.58
N PRO A 195 -29.44 52.03 -6.12
CA PRO A 195 -29.77 53.42 -5.73
C PRO A 195 -29.67 54.38 -6.94
N SER A 196 -30.73 55.09 -7.28
CA SER A 196 -31.11 56.43 -6.77
C SER A 196 -30.15 57.55 -7.18
N LEU A 197 -30.64 58.36 -8.10
CA LEU A 197 -30.05 59.56 -8.71
C LEU A 197 -30.05 60.74 -7.73
N VAL A 198 -28.92 61.46 -7.65
CA VAL A 198 -28.91 62.88 -7.31
C VAL A 198 -27.99 63.60 -8.30
N ALA A 199 -28.59 64.50 -9.07
CA ALA A 199 -27.92 65.32 -10.09
C ALA A 199 -27.29 66.56 -9.46
N VAL A 200 -26.09 66.93 -9.92
CA VAL A 200 -25.41 68.20 -9.64
C VAL A 200 -25.05 68.87 -10.98
N PRO A 201 -25.16 70.20 -11.14
CA PRO A 201 -25.05 70.88 -12.43
C PRO A 201 -23.59 71.08 -12.88
N PRO A 202 -23.33 71.22 -14.21
CA PRO A 202 -21.98 71.30 -14.74
C PRO A 202 -21.43 72.73 -14.77
N THR A 203 -20.20 72.90 -14.28
CA THR A 203 -19.37 74.09 -14.49
C THR A 203 -18.47 73.91 -15.72
N LYS A 204 -18.39 74.98 -16.53
CA LYS A 204 -17.63 75.11 -17.78
C LYS A 204 -16.10 75.14 -17.57
N ARG A 205 -15.39 74.77 -18.66
CA ARG A 205 -13.93 74.90 -19.00
C ARG A 205 -13.13 73.66 -18.58
N VAL A 206 -12.33 73.01 -19.42
CA VAL A 206 -11.36 73.48 -20.43
C VAL A 206 -11.28 72.47 -21.58
N ARG A 207 -11.47 72.92 -22.83
CA ARG A 207 -11.25 72.12 -24.05
C ARG A 207 -9.78 72.25 -24.46
N ALA A 208 -8.96 71.27 -24.14
CA ALA A 208 -7.71 70.98 -24.85
C ALA A 208 -7.10 69.62 -24.47
N ASP A 209 -7.36 69.10 -23.26
CA ASP A 209 -6.62 67.94 -22.75
C ASP A 209 -7.47 66.65 -22.60
N GLU A 210 -8.76 66.69 -22.97
CA GLU A 210 -9.68 65.53 -22.81
C GLU A 210 -9.34 64.35 -23.73
N GLU A 211 -8.80 64.61 -24.92
CA GLU A 211 -8.43 63.55 -25.87
C GLU A 211 -7.16 62.80 -25.43
N GLU A 212 -6.25 63.48 -24.72
CA GLU A 212 -5.05 62.88 -24.15
C GLU A 212 -5.38 62.05 -22.90
N VAL A 213 -6.30 62.55 -22.07
CA VAL A 213 -6.82 61.82 -20.89
C VAL A 213 -7.56 60.55 -21.30
N GLU A 214 -8.35 60.58 -22.37
CA GLU A 214 -9.09 59.40 -22.81
C GLU A 214 -8.16 58.33 -23.42
N LYS A 215 -7.10 58.74 -24.14
CA LYS A 215 -6.03 57.83 -24.58
C LYS A 215 -5.29 57.18 -23.42
N LEU A 216 -5.01 57.93 -22.36
CA LEU A 216 -4.34 57.42 -21.16
C LEU A 216 -5.20 56.40 -20.41
N LYS A 217 -6.53 56.60 -20.33
CA LYS A 217 -7.44 55.62 -19.70
C LYS A 217 -7.46 54.27 -20.42
N VAL A 218 -7.49 54.28 -21.75
CA VAL A 218 -7.46 53.05 -22.55
C VAL A 218 -6.15 52.28 -22.32
N GLN A 219 -5.00 52.99 -22.28
CA GLN A 219 -3.71 52.37 -21.99
C GLN A 219 -3.59 51.79 -20.57
N ILE A 220 -4.25 52.39 -19.58
CA ILE A 220 -4.26 51.87 -18.20
C ILE A 220 -5.10 50.59 -18.13
N SER A 221 -6.28 50.57 -18.75
CA SER A 221 -7.15 49.39 -18.82
C SER A 221 -6.44 48.19 -19.44
N ASP A 222 -5.72 48.39 -20.56
CA ASP A 222 -4.99 47.33 -21.23
C ASP A 222 -3.83 46.77 -20.38
N LYS A 223 -3.16 47.64 -19.61
CA LYS A 223 -2.08 47.23 -18.69
C LYS A 223 -2.62 46.48 -17.48
N GLU A 224 -3.75 46.90 -16.91
CA GLU A 224 -4.41 46.20 -15.81
C GLU A 224 -4.85 44.79 -16.23
N GLU A 225 -5.38 44.63 -17.45
CA GLU A 225 -5.74 43.32 -17.96
C GLU A 225 -4.52 42.42 -18.21
N GLN A 226 -3.40 42.99 -18.69
CA GLN A 226 -2.13 42.25 -18.84
C GLN A 226 -1.56 41.82 -17.48
N ILE A 227 -1.60 42.68 -16.47
CA ILE A 227 -1.18 42.36 -15.10
C ILE A 227 -2.07 41.27 -14.51
N ALA A 228 -3.40 41.36 -14.68
CA ALA A 228 -4.33 40.32 -14.22
C ALA A 228 -4.09 38.97 -14.91
N LYS A 229 -3.71 38.97 -16.20
CA LYS A 229 -3.32 37.75 -16.93
C LYS A 229 -2.00 37.17 -16.41
N LEU A 230 -1.01 38.00 -16.10
CA LEU A 230 0.26 37.56 -15.51
C LEU A 230 0.07 37.00 -14.10
N ILE A 231 -0.72 37.67 -13.26
CA ILE A 231 -1.06 37.18 -11.91
C ILE A 231 -1.84 35.87 -12.00
N LYS A 232 -2.84 35.75 -12.88
CA LYS A 232 -3.53 34.46 -13.11
C LYS A 232 -2.55 33.39 -13.57
N LYS A 233 -1.60 33.70 -14.47
CA LYS A 233 -0.64 32.73 -14.99
C LYS A 233 0.36 32.26 -13.93
N GLU A 234 0.77 33.14 -13.01
CA GLU A 234 1.65 32.80 -11.88
C GLU A 234 0.90 32.03 -10.79
N VAL A 235 -0.33 32.46 -10.44
CA VAL A 235 -1.21 31.75 -9.50
C VAL A 235 -1.61 30.37 -10.02
N GLN A 236 -1.80 30.21 -11.34
CA GLN A 236 -2.05 28.89 -11.96
C GLN A 236 -0.80 28.00 -11.96
N LYS A 237 0.41 28.59 -11.90
CA LYS A 237 1.68 27.87 -11.82
C LYS A 237 1.92 27.31 -10.42
N ASP A 238 1.49 28.05 -9.39
CA ASP A 238 1.52 27.62 -7.98
C ASP A 238 0.39 26.64 -7.64
N ALA A 239 -0.74 26.66 -8.35
CA ALA A 239 -1.85 25.72 -8.13
C ALA A 239 -1.56 24.27 -8.60
N THR A 240 -0.40 24.03 -9.22
CA THR A 240 0.18 22.70 -9.38
C THR A 240 1.20 22.40 -8.26
N THR A 241 0.85 22.69 -7.01
CA THR A 241 1.48 22.02 -5.87
C THR A 241 1.27 20.53 -6.06
N HIS A 242 2.31 19.86 -6.52
CA HIS A 242 2.38 18.43 -6.67
C HIS A 242 2.05 17.84 -5.30
N ASP A 243 0.83 17.31 -5.16
CA ASP A 243 0.37 16.78 -3.89
C ASP A 243 1.18 15.52 -3.56
N ILE A 244 2.25 15.72 -2.80
CA ILE A 244 3.20 14.67 -2.43
C ILE A 244 2.54 13.49 -1.72
N ARG A 245 1.35 13.70 -1.13
CA ARG A 245 0.57 12.66 -0.45
C ARG A 245 0.13 11.55 -1.40
N LYS A 246 -0.10 11.88 -2.68
CA LYS A 246 -0.41 10.88 -3.72
C LYS A 246 0.76 9.94 -4.01
N HIS A 247 1.96 10.32 -3.60
CA HIS A 247 3.19 9.60 -3.86
C HIS A 247 3.86 9.10 -2.55
N LYS A 248 3.04 8.83 -1.51
CA LYS A 248 3.48 8.30 -0.21
C LYS A 248 4.50 7.16 -0.33
N ASN A 249 4.22 6.17 -1.19
CA ASN A 249 5.08 5.00 -1.37
C ASN A 249 6.45 5.36 -1.96
N PHE A 250 6.49 6.29 -2.92
CA PHE A 250 7.74 6.76 -3.52
C PHE A 250 8.62 7.49 -2.50
N ILE A 251 8.00 8.33 -1.66
CA ILE A 251 8.69 9.07 -0.59
C ILE A 251 9.24 8.09 0.46
N LEU A 252 8.42 7.15 0.91
CA LEU A 252 8.84 6.11 1.86
C LEU A 252 10.02 5.29 1.33
N ARG A 253 9.99 4.89 0.05
CA ARG A 253 11.08 4.16 -0.59
C ARG A 253 12.35 5.01 -0.71
N SER A 254 12.22 6.27 -1.12
CA SER A 254 13.36 7.19 -1.27
C SER A 254 14.07 7.43 0.06
N LEU A 255 13.34 7.40 1.17
CA LEU A 255 13.86 7.61 2.52
C LEU A 255 14.31 6.32 3.22
N GLN A 256 14.40 5.18 2.52
CA GLN A 256 14.73 3.87 3.14
C GLN A 256 16.05 3.86 3.91
N ASN A 257 17.01 4.67 3.49
CA ASN A 257 18.34 4.73 4.11
C ASN A 257 18.39 5.65 5.36
N ILE A 258 17.31 6.31 5.75
CA ILE A 258 17.23 7.19 6.93
C ILE A 258 16.66 6.41 8.12
N VAL A 259 17.33 5.31 8.47
CA VAL A 259 16.88 4.45 9.58
C VAL A 259 17.34 4.99 10.92
N LYS A 260 18.55 5.53 11.04
CA LYS A 260 19.10 5.97 12.33
C LYS A 260 18.76 7.43 12.66
N GLU A 261 18.57 8.23 11.63
CA GLU A 261 18.35 9.67 11.72
C GLU A 261 16.87 10.06 11.63
N TRP A 262 15.95 9.08 11.63
CA TRP A 262 14.52 9.31 11.44
C TRP A 262 13.94 10.31 12.45
N LYS A 263 14.41 10.29 13.71
CA LYS A 263 13.95 11.21 14.76
C LYS A 263 14.42 12.63 14.52
N THR A 264 15.65 12.81 14.05
CA THR A 264 16.20 14.11 13.64
C THR A 264 15.48 14.63 12.40
N LEU A 265 15.19 13.77 11.43
CA LEU A 265 14.37 14.14 10.27
C LEU A 265 12.97 14.59 10.69
N GLY A 266 12.31 13.85 11.57
CA GLY A 266 10.97 14.21 12.07
C GLY A 266 10.94 15.56 12.78
N ASP A 267 11.97 15.87 13.58
CA ASP A 267 12.13 17.17 14.25
C ASP A 267 12.31 18.32 13.22
N LEU A 268 13.13 18.11 12.19
CA LEU A 268 13.31 19.07 11.08
C LEU A 268 12.05 19.27 10.24
N LEU A 269 11.22 18.24 10.12
CA LEU A 269 9.90 18.30 9.47
C LEU A 269 8.83 18.97 10.35
N GLY A 270 9.19 19.42 11.56
CA GLY A 270 8.29 20.13 12.47
C GLY A 270 7.31 19.21 13.22
N ILE A 271 7.58 17.91 13.28
CA ILE A 271 6.75 16.98 14.07
C ILE A 271 7.06 17.19 15.55
N GLU A 272 6.01 17.35 16.36
CA GLU A 272 6.19 17.55 17.79
C GLU A 272 6.99 16.42 18.44
N LYS A 273 7.95 16.77 19.29
CA LYS A 273 8.78 15.79 20.01
C LYS A 273 7.96 14.73 20.76
N ARG A 274 6.82 15.11 21.34
CA ARG A 274 5.91 14.17 22.03
C ARG A 274 5.37 13.09 21.07
N VAL A 275 5.06 13.46 19.83
CA VAL A 275 4.61 12.53 18.80
C VAL A 275 5.75 11.61 18.38
N LEU A 276 6.96 12.14 18.21
CA LEU A 276 8.14 11.32 17.90
C LEU A 276 8.47 10.33 19.03
N ASP A 277 8.40 10.76 20.30
CA ASP A 277 8.58 9.90 21.46
C ASP A 277 7.47 8.83 21.54
N GLN A 278 6.23 9.18 21.18
CA GLN A 278 5.12 8.22 21.11
C GLN A 278 5.34 7.17 20.02
N ILE A 279 5.75 7.60 18.81
CA ILE A 279 6.10 6.69 17.70
C ILE A 279 7.24 5.74 18.11
N GLU A 280 8.23 6.22 18.85
CA GLU A 280 9.32 5.37 19.37
C GLU A 280 8.84 4.38 20.44
N CYS A 281 7.91 4.78 21.31
CA CYS A 281 7.31 3.89 22.32
C CYS A 281 6.44 2.80 21.68
N ASP A 282 5.66 3.17 20.66
CA ASP A 282 4.70 2.28 20.00
C ASP A 282 5.37 1.30 19.04
N HIS A 283 6.57 1.64 18.54
CA HIS A 283 7.26 0.87 17.51
C HIS A 283 8.69 0.51 17.95
N GLY A 284 8.95 -0.78 18.16
CA GLY A 284 10.27 -1.25 18.62
C GLY A 284 11.39 -1.21 17.59
N SER A 285 11.08 -0.99 16.30
CA SER A 285 12.09 -0.96 15.23
C SER A 285 12.24 0.44 14.61
N ALA A 286 13.48 0.85 14.37
CA ALA A 286 13.80 2.16 13.81
C ALA A 286 13.24 2.35 12.39
N ASN A 287 13.14 1.27 11.60
CA ASN A 287 12.52 1.33 10.27
C ASN A 287 11.00 1.59 10.37
N LEU A 288 10.32 0.96 11.33
CA LEU A 288 8.89 1.19 11.54
C LEU A 288 8.62 2.60 12.07
N CYS A 289 9.45 3.08 13.01
CA CYS A 289 9.39 4.45 13.49
C CYS A 289 9.51 5.46 12.34
N ARG A 290 10.46 5.24 11.41
CA ARG A 290 10.63 6.05 10.20
C ARG A 290 9.38 6.05 9.32
N ILE A 291 8.81 4.89 9.04
CA ILE A 291 7.61 4.76 8.18
C ILE A 291 6.42 5.50 8.80
N ASN A 292 6.20 5.33 10.11
CA ASN A 292 5.09 5.98 10.81
C ASN A 292 5.31 7.47 10.98
N MET A 293 6.54 7.92 11.21
CA MET A 293 6.91 9.34 11.21
C MET A 293 6.60 10.00 9.86
N ILE A 294 7.02 9.40 8.74
CA ILE A 294 6.76 9.95 7.40
C ILE A 294 5.26 9.94 7.10
N SER A 295 4.56 8.88 7.47
CA SER A 295 3.10 8.78 7.29
C SER A 295 2.37 9.86 8.07
N HIS A 296 2.71 10.04 9.34
CA HIS A 296 2.16 11.08 10.19
C HIS A 296 2.40 12.48 9.62
N TRP A 297 3.61 12.74 9.13
CA TRP A 297 3.94 14.01 8.50
C TRP A 297 3.11 14.24 7.23
N LEU A 298 3.03 13.27 6.32
CA LEU A 298 2.26 13.36 5.07
C LEU A 298 0.75 13.55 5.31
N GLU A 299 0.21 12.94 6.36
CA GLU A 299 -1.19 13.10 6.76
C GLU A 299 -1.44 14.48 7.42
N GLY A 300 -0.38 15.12 7.92
CA GLY A 300 -0.40 16.50 8.38
C GLY A 300 -0.66 17.50 7.25
N GLY A 301 -1.47 18.53 7.54
CA GLY A 301 -1.83 19.55 6.55
C GLY A 301 -0.69 20.45 6.07
N ALA A 302 0.52 20.30 6.63
CA ALA A 302 1.70 21.11 6.32
C ALA A 302 2.76 20.38 5.48
N ALA A 303 2.51 19.13 5.04
CA ALA A 303 3.48 18.36 4.26
C ALA A 303 3.71 18.97 2.88
N SER A 304 4.97 19.29 2.56
CA SER A 304 5.39 19.80 1.24
C SER A 304 6.70 19.16 0.78
N LEU A 305 6.91 19.10 -0.54
CA LEU A 305 8.17 18.56 -1.08
C LEU A 305 9.35 19.45 -0.66
N GLU A 306 9.11 20.75 -0.60
CA GLU A 306 10.07 21.78 -0.25
C GLU A 306 10.58 21.60 1.19
N SER A 307 9.67 21.38 2.15
CA SER A 307 10.04 21.15 3.55
C SER A 307 10.83 19.84 3.73
N LEU A 308 10.51 18.80 2.96
CA LEU A 308 11.31 17.57 2.95
C LEU A 308 12.70 17.78 2.36
N ILE A 309 12.82 18.50 1.24
CA ILE A 309 14.11 18.79 0.61
C ILE A 309 14.98 19.61 1.57
N GLU A 310 14.44 20.63 2.21
CA GLU A 310 15.16 21.47 3.18
C GLU A 310 15.67 20.64 4.38
N ALA A 311 14.81 19.78 4.95
CA ALA A 311 15.21 18.90 6.04
C ALA A 311 16.33 17.92 5.62
N LEU A 312 16.27 17.38 4.40
CA LEU A 312 17.30 16.49 3.86
C LEU A 312 18.62 17.21 3.56
N GLU A 313 18.57 18.49 3.17
CA GLU A 313 19.76 19.32 2.93
C GLU A 313 20.51 19.54 4.25
N ILE A 314 19.78 19.81 5.34
CA ILE A 314 20.34 19.93 6.69
C ILE A 314 20.98 18.61 7.16
N LEU A 315 20.38 17.47 6.82
CA LEU A 315 20.93 16.13 7.12
C LEU A 315 22.09 15.70 6.20
N GLY A 316 22.41 16.48 5.16
CA GLY A 316 23.44 16.16 4.19
C GLY A 316 23.10 15.00 3.25
N ARG A 317 21.82 14.64 3.11
CA ARG A 317 21.32 13.53 2.26
C ARG A 317 21.10 13.96 0.80
N ASN A 318 22.17 14.46 0.17
CA ASN A 318 22.16 14.95 -1.21
C ASN A 318 21.82 13.86 -2.24
N ASP A 319 22.12 12.60 -1.92
CA ASP A 319 21.76 11.42 -2.69
C ASP A 319 20.25 11.28 -2.85
N ILE A 320 19.50 11.44 -1.76
CA ILE A 320 18.04 11.32 -1.75
C ILE A 320 17.39 12.54 -2.42
N ILE A 321 17.94 13.74 -2.20
CA ILE A 321 17.45 14.98 -2.83
C ILE A 321 17.50 14.89 -4.35
N ALA A 322 18.56 14.33 -4.92
CA ALA A 322 18.68 14.12 -6.36
C ALA A 322 17.56 13.21 -6.89
N THR A 323 17.23 12.14 -6.16
CA THR A 323 16.13 11.23 -6.49
C THR A 323 14.77 11.92 -6.44
N LEU A 324 14.51 12.72 -5.40
CA LEU A 324 13.24 13.44 -5.21
C LEU A 324 13.03 14.57 -6.24
N LYS A 325 14.11 15.25 -6.68
CA LYS A 325 14.02 16.33 -7.67
C LYS A 325 13.77 15.82 -9.10
N ASN A 326 14.03 14.55 -9.39
CA ASN A 326 13.79 13.99 -10.71
C ASN A 326 12.30 13.62 -10.90
N LYS A 327 11.58 14.41 -11.70
CA LYS A 327 10.14 14.25 -11.98
C LYS A 327 9.77 12.91 -12.63
N GLU A 328 10.70 12.28 -13.35
CA GLU A 328 10.46 10.98 -13.99
C GLU A 328 10.25 9.86 -12.96
N ASN A 329 10.77 10.03 -11.74
CA ASN A 329 10.64 9.04 -10.67
C ASN A 329 9.27 9.05 -9.97
N TRP A 330 8.43 10.07 -10.24
CA TRP A 330 7.11 10.24 -9.62
C TRP A 330 5.97 9.65 -10.47
N GLN A 331 6.27 9.21 -11.70
CA GLN A 331 5.35 8.51 -12.61
C GLN A 331 5.37 7.00 -12.34
#